data_AF-A0A2A8AYW6-F1
#
_entry.id   AF-A0A2A8AYW6-F1
#
_cell.length_a   1.000
_cell.length_b   1.000
_cell.length_c   1.000
_cell.angle_alpha   90.00
_cell.angle_beta   90.00
_cell.angle_gamma   90.00
#
_symmetry.space_group_name_H-M   'P 1'
#
loop_
_entity.id
_entity.type
_entity.pdbx_description
1 polymer ?
#
loop_
_entity_poly.entity_id
_entity_poly.type
_entity_poly.pdbx_seq_one_letter_code
_entity_poly.pdbx_strand_id
1 'polypeptide(L)'
;GEENYASCFIESMCQKEPQMKMAQQLSLDFYRMLKTKNKSQLNQWFSDVSQSGLVDLQRVAVGMEADAAAICEAISSRWSNGVVEGHVNRLKMLKRHMYGRA
;
A
#
# COMPACT_ATOMS: atom_id res chain seq x y z
N GLY A 1 -5.19 -8.98 25.07
CA GLY A 1 -4.88 -7.73 24.33
C GLY A 1 -4.92 -8.06 22.86
N GLU A 2 -5.87 -7.48 22.13
CA GLU A 2 -6.18 -7.83 20.73
C GLU A 2 -4.99 -7.62 19.78
N GLU A 3 -4.12 -6.65 20.06
CA GLU A 3 -2.90 -6.38 19.27
C GLU A 3 -1.89 -7.55 19.27
N ASN A 4 -1.82 -8.30 20.38
CA ASN A 4 -0.94 -9.46 20.51
C ASN A 4 -1.48 -10.66 19.70
N TYR A 5 -2.82 -10.81 19.66
CA TYR A 5 -3.45 -11.88 18.87
C TYR A 5 -3.27 -11.68 17.36
N ALA A 6 -3.50 -10.45 16.88
CA ALA A 6 -3.33 -10.13 15.46
C ALA A 6 -1.88 -10.35 14.99
N SER A 7 -0.91 -9.94 15.81
CA SER A 7 0.52 -10.12 15.50
C SER A 7 0.91 -11.60 15.40
N CYS A 8 0.53 -12.40 16.40
CA CYS A 8 0.77 -13.85 16.38
C CYS A 8 0.08 -14.56 15.20
N PHE A 9 -1.13 -14.13 14.84
CA PHE A 9 -1.86 -14.67 13.69
C PHE A 9 -1.13 -14.40 12.38
N ILE A 10 -0.72 -13.15 12.14
CA ILE A 10 0.03 -12.76 10.94
C ILE A 10 1.35 -13.52 10.85
N GLU A 11 2.06 -13.66 11.98
CA GLU A 11 3.31 -14.41 12.03
C GLU A 11 3.10 -15.89 11.67
N SER A 12 2.04 -16.52 12.22
CA SER A 12 1.68 -17.90 11.88
C SER A 12 1.34 -18.08 10.39
N MET A 13 0.64 -17.11 9.78
CA MET A 13 0.32 -17.14 8.35
C MET A 13 1.57 -16.99 7.49
N CYS A 14 2.50 -16.09 7.85
CA CYS A 14 3.76 -15.91 7.14
C CYS A 14 4.71 -17.11 7.28
N GLN A 15 4.60 -17.89 8.37
CA GLN A 15 5.34 -19.15 8.52
C GLN A 15 4.79 -20.26 7.61
N LYS A 16 3.48 -20.30 7.40
CA LYS A 16 2.82 -21.34 6.59
C LYS A 16 2.91 -21.08 5.09
N GLU A 17 2.88 -19.81 4.67
CA GLU A 17 2.86 -19.42 3.26
C GLU A 17 4.00 -18.43 2.95
N PRO A 18 5.06 -18.89 2.26
CA PRO A 18 6.20 -18.04 1.88
C PRO A 18 5.79 -16.82 1.05
N GLN A 19 4.76 -16.94 0.20
CA GLN A 19 4.26 -15.82 -0.61
C GLN A 19 3.70 -14.69 0.27
N MET A 20 3.01 -15.03 1.38
CA MET A 20 2.50 -14.03 2.31
C MET A 20 3.63 -13.30 3.02
N LYS A 21 4.69 -14.01 3.41
CA LYS A 21 5.88 -13.40 4.01
C LYS A 21 6.55 -12.42 3.04
N MET A 22 6.67 -12.79 1.77
CA MET A 22 7.21 -11.93 0.72
C MET A 22 6.34 -10.67 0.52
N ALA A 23 5.02 -10.84 0.44
CA ALA A 23 4.08 -9.72 0.30
C ALA A 23 4.14 -8.77 1.50
N GLN A 24 4.22 -9.32 2.72
CA GLN A 24 4.39 -8.53 3.94
C GLN A 24 5.69 -7.73 3.91
N GLN A 25 6.80 -8.37 3.55
CA GLN A 25 8.11 -7.74 3.50
C GLN A 25 8.13 -6.56 2.51
N LEU A 26 7.66 -6.79 1.27
CA LEU A 26 7.58 -5.74 0.25
C LEU A 26 6.66 -4.59 0.66
N SER A 27 5.55 -4.89 1.35
CA SER A 27 4.64 -3.87 1.86
C SER A 27 5.29 -3.03 2.97
N LEU A 28 6.03 -3.66 3.88
CA LEU A 28 6.75 -2.97 4.95
C LEU A 28 7.90 -2.12 4.41
N ASP A 29 8.63 -2.60 3.41
CA ASP A 29 9.70 -1.84 2.78
C ASP A 29 9.16 -0.62 2.03
N PHE A 30 8.03 -0.77 1.33
CA PHE A 30 7.33 0.37 0.75
C PHE A 30 6.91 1.40 1.81
N TYR A 31 6.30 0.94 2.90
CA TYR A 31 5.88 1.81 3.99
C TYR A 31 7.07 2.54 4.65
N ARG A 32 8.19 1.85 4.86
CA ARG A 32 9.43 2.45 5.37
C ARG A 32 9.95 3.53 4.43
N MET A 33 9.92 3.29 3.12
CA MET A 33 10.30 4.28 2.12
C MET A 33 9.40 5.53 2.19
N LEU A 34 8.08 5.37 2.29
CA LEU A 34 7.15 6.50 2.46
C LEU A 34 7.47 7.29 3.73
N LYS A 35 7.68 6.60 4.86
CA LYS A 35 7.94 7.21 6.18
C LYS A 35 9.27 7.95 6.22
N THR A 36 10.30 7.41 5.57
CA THR A 36 11.66 8.00 5.53
C THR A 36 11.83 9.01 4.39
N LYS A 37 10.81 9.17 3.54
CA LYS A 37 10.84 10.01 2.33
C LYS A 37 11.97 9.66 1.37
N ASN A 38 12.42 8.41 1.37
CA ASN A 38 13.59 7.99 0.61
C ASN A 38 13.22 7.58 -0.83
N LYS A 39 12.99 8.56 -1.71
CA LYS A 39 12.64 8.32 -3.11
C LYS A 39 13.65 7.48 -3.90
N SER A 40 14.92 7.43 -3.47
CA SER A 40 15.96 6.66 -4.17
C SER A 40 15.72 5.15 -4.13
N GLN A 41 14.94 4.66 -3.15
CA GLN A 41 14.61 3.24 -3.01
C GLN A 41 13.41 2.81 -3.88
N LEU A 42 12.70 3.74 -4.53
CA LEU A 42 11.47 3.40 -5.27
C LEU A 42 11.74 2.48 -6.46
N ASN A 43 12.80 2.75 -7.23
CA ASN A 43 13.18 1.91 -8.37
C ASN A 43 13.65 0.52 -7.93
N GLN A 44 14.37 0.44 -6.81
CA GLN A 44 14.77 -0.85 -6.25
C GLN A 44 13.54 -1.65 -5.82
N TRP A 45 12.59 -1.00 -5.16
CA TRP A 45 11.34 -1.64 -4.74
C TRP A 45 10.54 -2.19 -5.94
N PHE A 46 10.45 -1.44 -7.05
CA PHE A 46 9.82 -1.97 -8.28
C PHE A 46 10.53 -3.22 -8.81
N SER A 47 11.87 -3.22 -8.81
CA SER A 47 12.66 -4.40 -9.20
C SER A 47 12.38 -5.60 -8.29
N ASP A 48 12.35 -5.38 -6.97
CA ASP A 48 12.11 -6.43 -5.98
C ASP A 48 10.70 -7.02 -6.12
N VAL A 49 9.69 -6.18 -6.37
CA VAL A 49 8.32 -6.62 -6.65
C VAL A 49 8.26 -7.41 -7.97
N SER A 50 8.94 -6.94 -9.02
CA SER A 50 8.99 -7.65 -10.30
C SER A 50 9.60 -9.06 -10.16
N GLN A 51 10.55 -9.25 -9.25
CA GLN A 51 11.20 -10.55 -9.01
C GLN A 51 10.47 -11.43 -7.97
N SER A 52 9.47 -10.88 -7.27
CA SER A 52 8.79 -11.56 -6.15
C SER A 52 7.91 -12.75 -6.55
N GLY A 53 7.49 -12.84 -7.81
CA GLY A 53 6.51 -13.83 -8.28
C GLY A 53 5.08 -13.56 -7.83
N LEU A 54 4.81 -12.46 -7.13
CA LEU A 54 3.49 -12.08 -6.65
C LEU A 54 2.73 -11.33 -7.74
N VAL A 55 2.03 -12.06 -8.61
CA VAL A 55 1.36 -11.52 -9.82
C VAL A 55 0.47 -10.32 -9.53
N ASP A 56 -0.29 -10.34 -8.44
CA ASP A 56 -1.18 -9.23 -8.10
C ASP A 56 -0.40 -7.98 -7.65
N LEU A 57 0.69 -8.16 -6.90
CA LEU A 57 1.54 -7.05 -6.47
C LEU A 57 2.35 -6.49 -7.66
N GLN A 58 2.80 -7.35 -8.56
CA GLN A 58 3.44 -6.95 -9.83
C GLN A 58 2.50 -6.10 -10.69
N ARG A 59 1.23 -6.49 -10.82
CA ARG A 59 0.23 -5.70 -11.57
C ARG A 59 0.05 -4.30 -10.97
N VAL A 60 0.01 -4.21 -9.64
CA VAL A 60 -0.06 -2.92 -8.93
C VAL A 60 1.20 -2.09 -9.18
N ALA A 61 2.38 -2.70 -9.06
CA ALA A 61 3.66 -2.05 -9.27
C ALA A 61 3.80 -1.47 -10.69
N VAL A 62 3.33 -2.18 -11.73
CA VAL A 62 3.34 -1.66 -13.11
C VAL A 62 2.53 -0.37 -13.24
N GLY A 63 1.35 -0.30 -12.61
CA GLY A 63 0.55 0.93 -12.59
C GLY A 63 1.26 2.07 -11.84
N MET A 64 1.89 1.74 -10.72
CA MET A 64 2.67 2.70 -9.93
C MET A 64 3.92 3.19 -10.65
N GLU A 65 4.58 2.35 -11.44
CA GLU A 65 5.77 2.69 -12.21
C GLU A 65 5.45 3.69 -13.32
N ALA A 66 4.28 3.56 -13.96
CA ALA A 66 3.78 4.56 -14.92
C ALA A 66 3.59 5.95 -14.26
N ASP A 67 3.23 5.99 -12.98
CA ASP A 67 3.06 7.19 -12.17
C ASP A 67 4.28 7.51 -11.26
N ALA A 68 5.45 6.91 -11.53
CA ALA A 68 6.61 6.99 -10.62
C ALA A 68 7.05 8.43 -10.29
N ALA A 69 6.92 9.37 -11.24
CA ALA A 69 7.21 10.78 -11.01
C ALA A 69 6.26 11.40 -9.98
N ALA A 70 4.96 11.14 -10.11
CA ALA A 70 3.96 11.61 -9.15
C ALA A 70 4.15 10.98 -7.77
N ILE A 71 4.51 9.70 -7.72
CA ILE A 71 4.81 8.98 -6.47
C ILE A 71 6.08 9.55 -5.81
N CYS A 72 7.15 9.81 -6.56
CA CYS A 72 8.37 10.44 -6.05
C CYS A 72 8.08 11.80 -5.39
N GLU A 73 7.23 12.62 -6.02
CA GLU A 73 6.81 13.90 -5.48
C GLU A 73 5.90 13.72 -4.26
N ALA A 74 4.97 12.75 -4.29
CA ALA A 74 4.13 12.43 -3.14
C ALA A 74 4.95 11.99 -1.91
N ILE A 75 6.02 11.21 -2.11
CA ILE A 75 6.97 10.80 -1.06
C ILE A 75 7.68 12.02 -0.46
N SER A 76 8.10 12.97 -1.30
CA SER A 76 8.88 14.13 -0.88
C SER A 76 7.99 15.21 -0.23
N SER A 77 6.75 15.33 -0.70
CA SER A 77 5.79 16.36 -0.30
C SER A 77 5.54 16.39 1.21
N ARG A 78 5.29 17.59 1.73
CA ARG A 78 4.80 17.79 3.10
C ARG A 78 3.27 17.61 3.20
N TRP A 79 2.57 17.73 2.08
CA TRP A 79 1.12 17.69 2.00
C TRP A 79 0.67 16.33 1.46
N SER A 80 -0.31 15.72 2.12
CA SER A 80 -0.98 14.51 1.64
C SER A 80 -2.42 14.82 1.21
N ASN A 81 -2.91 14.12 0.19
CA ASN A 81 -4.30 14.22 -0.23
C ASN A 81 -5.28 13.48 0.70
N GLY A 82 -4.80 12.87 1.79
CA GLY A 82 -5.61 11.99 2.64
C GLY A 82 -6.83 12.67 3.28
N VAL A 83 -6.71 13.93 3.70
CA VAL A 83 -7.87 14.68 4.27
C VAL A 83 -8.92 14.94 3.19
N VAL A 84 -8.48 15.34 2.00
CA VAL A 84 -9.35 15.62 0.86
C VAL A 84 -10.06 14.34 0.40
N GLU A 85 -9.31 13.25 0.25
CA GLU A 85 -9.85 11.93 -0.08
C GLU A 85 -10.83 11.44 0.97
N GLY A 86 -10.56 11.66 2.26
CA GLY A 86 -11.48 11.35 3.36
C GLY A 86 -12.83 12.08 3.22
N HIS A 87 -12.80 13.38 2.92
CA HIS A 87 -14.01 14.16 2.66
C HIS A 87 -14.77 13.66 1.41
N VAL A 88 -14.05 13.38 0.32
CA VAL A 88 -14.64 12.82 -0.90
C VAL A 88 -15.27 11.47 -0.62
N ASN A 89 -14.62 10.60 0.14
CA ASN A 89 -15.12 9.28 0.48
C ASN A 89 -16.39 9.37 1.37
N ARG A 90 -16.40 10.26 2.36
CA ARG A 90 -17.58 10.54 3.18
C ARG A 90 -18.76 11.02 2.32
N LEU A 91 -18.51 11.92 1.38
CA LEU A 91 -19.54 12.43 0.47
C LEU A 91 -20.06 11.34 -0.47
N LYS A 92 -19.17 10.48 -1.02
CA LYS A 92 -19.56 9.31 -1.81
C LYS A 92 -20.41 8.33 -0.99
N MET A 93 -20.06 8.09 0.27
CA MET A 93 -20.82 7.24 1.19
C MET A 93 -22.22 7.81 1.47
N LEU A 94 -22.33 9.11 1.77
CA LEU A 94 -23.62 9.78 1.97
C LEU A 94 -24.50 9.67 0.72
N LYS A 95 -23.94 9.91 -0.47
CA LYS A 95 -24.67 9.72 -1.73
C LYS A 95 -25.13 8.27 -1.90
N ARG A 96 -24.29 7.27 -1.67
CA ARG A 96 -24.68 5.85 -1.77
C ARG A 96 -25.81 5.48 -0.80
N HIS A 97 -25.79 5.99 0.43
CA HIS A 97 -26.88 5.79 1.38
C HIS A 97 -28.19 6.46 0.95
N MET A 98 -28.11 7.66 0.36
CA MET A 98 -29.28 8.41 -0.08
C MET A 98 -29.90 7.83 -1.35
N TYR A 99 -29.08 7.39 -2.31
CA TYR A 99 -29.53 6.86 -3.59
C TYR A 99 -29.74 5.33 -3.59
N GLY A 100 -29.31 4.62 -2.54
CA GLY A 100 -29.56 3.18 -2.33
C GLY A 100 -30.97 2.84 -1.78
N ARG A 101 -31.93 3.77 -1.92
CA ARG A 101 -33.37 3.56 -1.62
C ARG A 101 -34.21 3.74 -2.90
N ALA A 102 -33.74 3.19 -4.01
CA ALA A 102 -34.48 3.02 -5.25
C ALA A 102 -34.41 1.56 -5.67
#